data_AF-A0A382ASA1-F1
#
_entry.id   AF-A0A382ASA1-F1
#
_cell.length_a   1.000
_cell.length_b   1.000
_cell.length_c   1.000
_cell.angle_alpha   90.00
_cell.angle_beta   90.00
_cell.angle_gamma   90.00
#
_symmetry.space_group_name_H-M   'P 1'
#
loop_
_entity.id
_entity.type
_entity.pdbx_description
1 polymer ?
#
loop_
_entity_poly.entity_id
_entity_poly.type
_entity_poly.pdbx_seq_one_letter_code
_entity_poly.pdbx_strand_id
1 'polypeptide(L)'
;MAQDIERYLGLINEGRIDDVRSALPELEALYKDDPGVQYVKALVTLDGEAALVIYRDLLRNNPDHVYADDVAMKIGEYLFSRGLYTQASKQFRLVPLVYTTTE
;
A
#
# COMPACT_ATOMS: atom_id res chain seq x y z
N MET A 1 8.38 4.09 -14.50
CA MET A 1 8.39 4.16 -13.01
C MET A 1 7.02 4.61 -12.50
N ALA A 2 6.76 5.89 -12.26
CA ALA A 2 5.45 6.35 -11.75
C ALA A 2 4.27 6.01 -12.71
N GLN A 3 4.44 6.23 -14.01
CA GLN A 3 3.40 5.96 -15.01
C GLN A 3 3.00 4.48 -15.11
N ASP A 4 3.93 3.57 -14.80
CA ASP A 4 3.64 2.13 -14.82
C ASP A 4 2.78 1.75 -13.61
N ILE A 5 3.10 2.28 -12.42
CA ILE A 5 2.34 2.05 -11.19
C ILE A 5 0.93 2.62 -11.26
N GLU A 6 0.77 3.86 -11.76
CA GLU A 6 -0.55 4.49 -11.95
C GLU A 6 -1.48 3.62 -12.81
N ARG A 7 -0.94 2.95 -13.84
CA ARG A 7 -1.70 2.02 -14.66
C ARG A 7 -2.25 0.84 -13.84
N TYR A 8 -1.42 0.25 -12.98
CA TYR A 8 -1.86 -0.86 -12.12
C TYR A 8 -2.84 -0.41 -11.04
N LEU A 9 -2.66 0.78 -10.47
CA LEU A 9 -3.63 1.37 -9.55
C LEU A 9 -5.00 1.61 -10.23
N GLY A 10 -5.00 2.07 -11.48
CA GLY A 10 -6.21 2.17 -12.30
C GLY A 10 -6.94 0.83 -12.46
N LEU A 11 -6.21 -0.24 -12.78
CA LEU A 11 -6.78 -1.59 -12.88
C LEU A 11 -7.38 -2.08 -11.55
N ILE A 12 -6.71 -1.80 -10.43
CA ILE A 12 -7.23 -2.12 -9.09
C ILE A 12 -8.55 -1.39 -8.84
N ASN A 13 -8.63 -0.11 -9.17
CA ASN A 13 -9.85 0.71 -9.00
C ASN A 13 -11.01 0.24 -9.89
N GLU A 14 -10.69 -0.33 -11.06
CA GLU A 14 -11.68 -1.00 -11.94
C GLU A 14 -12.11 -2.38 -11.43
N GLY A 15 -11.54 -2.87 -10.33
CA GLY A 15 -11.81 -4.20 -9.78
C GLY A 15 -11.06 -5.33 -10.49
N ARG A 16 -10.11 -5.01 -11.38
CA ARG A 16 -9.33 -5.98 -12.16
C ARG A 16 -8.13 -6.52 -11.38
N ILE A 17 -8.40 -7.03 -10.18
CA ILE A 17 -7.38 -7.49 -9.22
C ILE A 17 -6.56 -8.66 -9.78
N ASP A 18 -7.21 -9.62 -10.44
CA ASP A 18 -6.54 -10.82 -10.98
C ASP A 18 -5.56 -10.50 -12.11
N ASP A 19 -5.84 -9.47 -12.91
CA ASP A 19 -4.95 -9.02 -13.98
C ASP A 19 -3.65 -8.44 -13.39
N VAL A 20 -3.78 -7.66 -12.33
CA VAL A 20 -2.64 -7.06 -11.62
C VAL A 20 -1.82 -8.14 -10.91
N ARG A 21 -2.47 -9.11 -10.25
CA ARG A 21 -1.79 -10.25 -9.62
C ARG A 21 -1.01 -11.08 -10.63
N SER A 22 -1.56 -11.28 -11.82
CA SER A 22 -0.93 -12.06 -12.89
C SER A 22 0.32 -11.36 -13.44
N ALA A 23 0.32 -10.01 -13.49
CA ALA A 23 1.45 -9.21 -13.93
C ALA A 23 2.50 -8.94 -12.84
N LEU A 24 2.17 -9.19 -11.57
CA LEU A 24 3.01 -8.83 -10.43
C LEU A 24 4.41 -9.48 -10.44
N PRO A 25 4.59 -10.77 -10.80
CA PRO A 25 5.92 -11.38 -10.83
C PRO A 25 6.87 -10.71 -11.83
N GLU A 26 6.35 -10.28 -12.98
CA GLU A 26 7.11 -9.53 -13.97
C GLU A 26 7.46 -8.13 -13.45
N LEU A 27 6.50 -7.47 -12.81
CA LEU A 27 6.69 -6.15 -12.20
C LEU A 27 7.77 -6.18 -11.11
N GLU A 28 7.76 -7.18 -10.23
CA GLU A 28 8.79 -7.37 -9.19
C GLU A 28 10.18 -7.66 -9.79
N ALA A 29 10.25 -8.34 -10.93
CA ALA A 29 11.51 -8.62 -11.62
C ALA A 29 12.09 -7.38 -12.31
N LEU A 30 11.24 -6.54 -12.90
CA LEU A 30 11.64 -5.32 -13.60
C LEU A 30 12.00 -4.18 -12.65
N TYR A 31 11.30 -4.06 -11.53
CA TYR A 31 11.44 -2.97 -10.58
C TYR A 31 11.74 -3.50 -9.17
N LYS A 32 12.96 -4.02 -9.02
CA LYS A 32 13.41 -4.61 -7.76
C LYS A 32 13.39 -3.57 -6.64
N ASP A 33 12.77 -3.95 -5.51
CA ASP A 33 12.66 -3.14 -4.29
C ASP A 33 11.97 -1.77 -4.49
N ASP A 34 11.17 -1.61 -5.56
CA ASP A 34 10.41 -0.39 -5.81
C ASP A 34 9.21 -0.24 -4.85
N PRO A 35 9.07 0.90 -4.15
CA PRO A 35 7.98 1.10 -3.19
C PRO A 35 6.58 1.04 -3.81
N GLY A 36 6.41 1.51 -5.05
CA GLY A 36 5.14 1.47 -5.76
C GLY A 36 4.73 0.04 -6.11
N VAL A 37 5.69 -0.81 -6.49
CA VAL A 37 5.44 -2.24 -6.73
C VAL A 37 5.04 -2.96 -5.44
N GLN A 38 5.72 -2.68 -4.32
CA GLN A 38 5.34 -3.25 -3.02
C GLN A 38 3.95 -2.76 -2.56
N TYR A 39 3.60 -1.51 -2.86
CA TYR A 39 2.26 -1.00 -2.58
C TYR A 39 1.18 -1.72 -3.41
N VAL A 40 1.38 -1.86 -4.71
CA VAL A 40 0.48 -2.63 -5.61
C VAL A 40 0.34 -4.07 -5.12
N LYS A 41 1.44 -4.73 -4.75
CA LYS A 41 1.43 -6.07 -4.16
C LYS A 41 0.55 -6.15 -2.92
N ALA A 42 0.68 -5.20 -2.00
CA ALA A 42 -0.11 -5.18 -0.78
C ALA A 42 -1.62 -5.01 -1.06
N LEU A 43 -1.98 -4.15 -2.02
CA LEU A 43 -3.37 -3.92 -2.42
C LEU A 43 -4.06 -5.17 -3.00
N VAL A 44 -3.32 -6.02 -3.71
CA VAL A 44 -3.87 -7.24 -4.34
C VAL A 44 -3.68 -8.52 -3.51
N THR A 45 -3.11 -8.39 -2.32
CA THR A 45 -2.95 -9.48 -1.36
C THR A 45 -4.26 -9.70 -0.61
N LEU A 46 -4.88 -10.87 -0.81
CA LEU A 46 -6.19 -11.20 -0.22
C LEU A 46 -6.14 -11.46 1.28
N ASP A 47 -5.02 -12.00 1.77
CA ASP A 47 -4.80 -12.19 3.19
C ASP A 47 -4.46 -10.83 3.83
N GLY A 48 -5.38 -10.30 4.64
CA GLY A 48 -5.21 -8.99 5.25
C GLY A 48 -4.04 -8.92 6.24
N GLU A 49 -3.66 -10.03 6.88
CA GLU A 49 -2.49 -10.07 7.77
C GLU A 49 -1.20 -10.02 6.96
N ALA A 50 -1.14 -10.75 5.84
CA ALA A 50 -0.01 -10.69 4.92
C ALA A 50 0.12 -9.29 4.27
N ALA A 51 -0.99 -8.68 3.84
CA ALA A 51 -1.01 -7.32 3.31
C ALA A 51 -0.49 -6.30 4.35
N LEU A 52 -0.91 -6.44 5.62
CA LEU A 52 -0.46 -5.60 6.72
C LEU A 52 1.06 -5.66 6.94
N VAL A 53 1.65 -6.85 6.83
CA VAL A 53 3.11 -7.02 6.93
C VAL A 53 3.81 -6.19 5.85
N ILE A 54 3.34 -6.28 4.60
CA ILE A 54 3.91 -5.54 3.48
C ILE A 54 3.78 -4.03 3.70
N TYR A 55 2.60 -3.53 4.09
CA TYR A 55 2.42 -2.11 4.39
C TYR A 55 3.36 -1.59 5.48
N ARG A 56 3.56 -2.37 6.55
CA ARG A 56 4.47 -1.99 7.65
C ARG A 56 5.93 -2.00 7.22
N ASP A 57 6.31 -2.99 6.42
CA ASP A 57 7.66 -3.07 5.86
C ASP A 57 7.95 -1.89 4.94
N LEU A 58 6.96 -1.49 4.16
CA LEU A 58 7.05 -0.37 3.23
C LEU A 58 7.29 0.97 3.95
N LEU A 59 6.49 1.29 4.98
CA LEU A 59 6.72 2.51 5.78
C LEU A 59 8.02 2.48 6.56
N ARG A 60 8.47 1.31 6.99
CA ARG A 60 9.74 1.18 7.73
C ARG A 60 10.94 1.42 6.83
N ASN A 61 10.90 0.87 5.61
CA ASN A 61 12.05 0.88 4.71
C ASN A 61 12.07 2.13 3.81
N ASN A 62 10.90 2.71 3.51
CA ASN A 62 10.74 3.82 2.56
C ASN A 62 9.77 4.90 3.06
N PRO A 63 9.91 5.45 4.28
CA PRO A 63 8.89 6.28 4.92
C PRO A 63 8.40 7.50 4.11
N ASP A 64 9.22 8.01 3.18
CA ASP A 64 8.95 9.22 2.39
C ASP A 64 8.51 8.92 0.95
N HIS A 65 8.11 7.67 0.63
CA HIS A 65 7.65 7.32 -0.72
C HIS A 65 6.31 7.99 -1.06
N VAL A 66 6.03 8.21 -2.35
CA VAL A 66 4.85 8.97 -2.85
C VAL A 66 3.48 8.42 -2.44
N TYR A 67 3.42 7.20 -1.91
CA TYR A 67 2.20 6.53 -1.46
C TYR A 67 2.17 6.34 0.07
N ALA A 68 3.04 7.02 0.81
CA ALA A 68 3.24 6.74 2.24
C ALA A 68 2.02 7.11 3.09
N ASP A 69 1.31 8.18 2.72
CA ASP A 69 -0.01 8.52 3.29
C ASP A 69 -1.04 7.41 3.06
N ASP A 70 -1.16 6.94 1.82
CA ASP A 70 -2.08 5.86 1.44
C ASP A 70 -1.76 4.58 2.23
N VAL A 71 -0.49 4.20 2.31
CA VAL A 71 -0.05 3.02 3.05
C VAL A 71 -0.35 3.16 4.54
N ALA A 72 -0.08 4.34 5.12
CA ALA A 72 -0.40 4.61 6.52
C ALA A 72 -1.92 4.56 6.77
N MET A 73 -2.73 5.02 5.81
CA MET A 73 -4.19 4.89 5.84
C MET A 73 -4.63 3.43 5.82
N LYS A 74 -4.08 2.61 4.91
CA LYS A 74 -4.41 1.17 4.78
C LYS A 74 -4.14 0.38 6.06
N ILE A 75 -3.06 0.68 6.78
CA ILE A 75 -2.78 0.09 8.10
C ILE A 75 -3.89 0.44 9.09
N GLY A 76 -4.34 1.69 9.11
CA GLY A 76 -5.41 2.15 9.98
C GLY A 76 -6.75 1.50 9.64
N GLU A 77 -7.10 1.40 8.37
CA GLU A 77 -8.30 0.72 7.86
C GLU A 77 -8.33 -0.76 8.24
N TYR A 78 -7.19 -1.45 8.13
CA TYR A 78 -7.06 -2.83 8.58
C TYR A 78 -7.35 -2.96 10.09
N LEU A 79 -6.71 -2.11 10.91
CA LEU A 79 -6.92 -2.13 12.36
C LEU A 79 -8.38 -1.84 12.72
N PHE A 80 -8.99 -0.88 12.04
CA PHE A 80 -10.40 -0.53 12.20
C PHE A 80 -11.32 -1.72 11.87
N SER A 81 -11.09 -2.38 10.74
CA SER A 81 -11.86 -3.56 10.30
C SER A 81 -11.74 -4.75 11.27
N ARG A 82 -10.65 -4.82 12.04
CA ARG A 82 -10.44 -5.82 13.11
C ARG A 82 -11.04 -5.40 14.46
N GLY A 83 -11.70 -4.25 14.55
CA GLY A 83 -12.27 -3.71 15.79
C GLY A 83 -11.24 -3.06 16.73
N LEU A 84 -10.00 -2.84 16.27
CA LEU A 84 -8.91 -2.27 17.06
C LEU A 84 -8.92 -0.74 17.03
N TYR A 85 -10.07 -0.13 17.34
CA TYR A 85 -10.35 1.29 17.09
C TYR A 85 -9.34 2.24 17.74
N THR A 86 -8.87 1.95 18.96
CA THR A 86 -7.85 2.78 19.62
C THR A 86 -6.52 2.77 18.87
N GLN A 87 -6.13 1.63 18.30
CA GLN A 87 -4.90 1.53 17.50
C GLN A 87 -5.11 2.20 16.14
N ALA A 88 -6.25 1.99 15.50
CA ALA A 88 -6.61 2.65 14.25
C ALA A 88 -6.59 4.18 14.39
N SER A 89 -7.20 4.72 15.45
CA SER A 89 -7.19 6.17 15.72
C SER A 89 -5.76 6.71 15.89
N LYS A 90 -4.88 5.98 16.60
CA LYS A 90 -3.46 6.37 16.70
C LYS A 90 -2.79 6.39 15.33
N GLN A 91 -3.05 5.37 14.50
CA GLN A 91 -2.49 5.25 13.17
C GLN A 91 -2.97 6.38 12.25
N PHE A 92 -4.27 6.67 12.19
CA PHE A 92 -4.82 7.72 11.33
C PHE A 92 -4.26 9.10 11.65
N ARG A 93 -3.95 9.39 12.92
CA ARG A 93 -3.30 10.65 13.29
C ARG A 93 -1.90 10.81 12.69
N LEU A 94 -1.20 9.72 12.37
CA LEU A 94 0.13 9.80 11.77
C LEU A 94 0.08 10.30 10.33
N VAL A 95 -1.00 10.06 9.60
CA VAL A 95 -1.13 10.44 8.18
C VAL A 95 -0.87 11.94 7.99
N PRO A 96 -1.64 12.87 8.60
CA PRO A 96 -1.39 14.31 8.44
C PRO A 96 -0.20 14.85 9.25
N LEU A 97 0.40 14.07 10.16
CA LEU A 97 1.48 14.54 11.04
C LEU A 97 2.88 14.10 10.61
N VAL A 98 2.97 12.98 9.89
CA VAL A 98 4.24 12.31 9.55
C VAL A 98 4.31 12.05 8.05
N TYR A 99 3.21 11.61 7.43
CA TYR A 99 3.18 11.17 6.04
C TYR A 99 2.47 12.19 5.15
N THR A 100 2.85 13.47 5.21
CA THR A 100 2.26 14.50 4.35
C THR A 100 2.90 14.48 2.97
N THR A 101 2.47 13.55 2.11
CA THR A 101 2.91 13.47 0.71
C THR A 101 1.97 14.19 -0.27
N THR A 102 1.03 14.96 0.25
CA THR A 102 0.08 15.75 -0.53
C THR A 102 0.60 17.19 -0.74
N GLU A 103 1.13 17.48 -1.94
CA GLU A 103 1.03 18.81 -2.58
C GLU A 103 0.05 18.74 -3.76
#